data_AF-A0A6J1Q7C7-F1
#
_entry.id   AF-A0A6J1Q7C7-F1
#
_cell.length_a   1.000
_cell.length_b   1.000
_cell.length_c   1.000
_cell.angle_alpha   90.00
_cell.angle_beta   90.00
_cell.angle_gamma   90.00
#
_symmetry.space_group_name_H-M   'P 1'
#
loop_
_entity.id
_entity.type
_entity.pdbx_description
1 polymer ?
#
loop_
_entity_poly.entity_id
_entity_poly.type
_entity_poly.pdbx_seq_one_letter_code
_entity_poly.pdbx_strand_id
1 'polypeptide(L)'
;MTCNKLSPGPVDDTPLDHLNTSGTKLYRIEEIPVDEVNLAEGEMQVPVAHFHKEVFSTFGIPFFFKIKHGEPFPKMKDRLLKKLGVQEKEFEKLLRTRSRNIGQRFCECPVRKEKG
;
A
#
# COMPACT_ATOMS: atom_id res chain seq x y z
N MET A 1 2.58 -19.40 2.39
CA MET A 1 2.44 -18.28 3.34
C MET A 1 1.95 -17.09 2.55
N THR A 2 0.69 -16.69 2.74
CA THR A 2 0.11 -15.50 2.10
C THR A 2 0.77 -14.26 2.70
N CYS A 3 1.54 -13.54 1.90
CA CYS A 3 2.04 -12.23 2.29
C CYS A 3 0.95 -11.19 2.00
N ASN A 4 0.60 -10.34 2.96
CA ASN A 4 -0.37 -9.26 2.79
C ASN A 4 0.30 -8.10 2.03
N LYS A 5 0.78 -8.37 0.83
CA LYS A 5 1.44 -7.43 -0.08
C LYS A 5 0.63 -7.32 -1.36
N LEU A 6 0.46 -6.10 -1.85
CA LEU A 6 -0.16 -5.86 -3.15
C LEU A 6 0.88 -6.08 -4.26
N SER A 7 0.49 -6.88 -5.25
CA SER A 7 1.13 -6.95 -6.56
C SER A 7 0.26 -6.19 -7.57
N PRO A 8 0.84 -5.70 -8.69
CA PRO A 8 0.05 -5.21 -9.81
C PRO A 8 -1.01 -6.24 -10.22
N GLY A 9 -2.22 -5.74 -10.49
CA GLY A 9 -3.33 -6.55 -10.93
C GLY A 9 -3.15 -7.08 -12.37
N PRO A 10 -3.99 -8.05 -12.78
CA PRO A 10 -4.14 -8.39 -14.19
C PRO A 10 -4.60 -7.15 -14.99
N VAL A 11 -4.28 -7.10 -16.28
CA VAL A 11 -4.81 -6.05 -17.19
C VAL A 11 -6.30 -6.26 -17.40
N ASP A 12 -7.03 -5.20 -17.73
CA ASP A 12 -8.50 -5.19 -17.81
C ASP A 12 -9.06 -6.27 -18.76
N ASP A 13 -8.34 -6.61 -19.83
CA ASP A 13 -8.75 -7.62 -20.82
C ASP A 13 -8.34 -9.07 -20.46
N THR A 14 -7.83 -9.31 -19.25
CA THR A 14 -7.38 -10.65 -18.84
C THR A 14 -8.58 -11.58 -18.66
N PRO A 15 -8.67 -12.70 -19.41
CA PRO A 15 -9.73 -13.68 -19.21
C PRO A 15 -9.70 -14.28 -17.80
N LEU A 16 -10.87 -14.54 -17.23
CA LEU A 16 -10.99 -15.09 -15.87
C LEU A 16 -10.28 -16.44 -15.71
N ASP A 17 -10.29 -17.25 -16.76
CA ASP A 17 -9.64 -18.57 -16.80
C ASP A 17 -8.11 -18.49 -16.68
N HIS A 18 -7.51 -17.32 -16.94
CA HIS A 18 -6.07 -17.08 -16.79
C HIS A 18 -5.68 -16.60 -15.38
N LEU A 19 -6.65 -16.31 -14.51
CA LEU A 19 -6.36 -15.92 -13.13
C LEU A 19 -5.93 -17.14 -12.32
N ASN A 20 -4.78 -17.03 -11.66
CA ASN A 20 -4.29 -18.09 -10.79
C ASN A 20 -5.09 -18.09 -9.48
N THR A 21 -6.04 -19.01 -9.38
CA THR A 21 -6.88 -19.24 -8.19
C THR A 21 -6.30 -20.27 -7.23
N SER A 22 -5.09 -20.79 -7.47
CA SER A 22 -4.46 -21.84 -6.64
C SER A 22 -3.96 -21.29 -5.30
N GLY A 23 -4.89 -21.01 -4.37
CA GLY A 23 -4.76 -20.85 -2.91
C GLY A 23 -3.74 -19.84 -2.35
N THR A 24 -2.88 -19.30 -3.19
CA THR A 24 -1.70 -18.49 -2.84
C THR A 24 -1.87 -17.04 -3.24
N LYS A 25 -2.79 -16.76 -4.18
CA LYS A 25 -3.16 -15.41 -4.62
C LYS A 25 -4.58 -15.09 -4.18
N LEU A 26 -4.75 -13.88 -3.67
CA LEU A 26 -6.05 -13.29 -3.35
C LEU A 26 -6.26 -12.12 -4.30
N TYR A 27 -7.38 -12.13 -5.02
CA TYR A 27 -7.81 -11.00 -5.85
C TYR A 27 -8.81 -10.17 -5.07
N ARG A 28 -8.66 -8.84 -5.13
CA ARG A 28 -9.55 -7.88 -4.47
C ARG A 28 -9.95 -6.82 -5.50
N ILE A 29 -11.24 -6.59 -5.63
CA ILE A 29 -11.80 -5.52 -6.46
C ILE A 29 -11.98 -4.29 -5.57
N GLU A 30 -11.47 -3.15 -6.02
CA GLU A 30 -11.61 -1.85 -5.33
C GLU A 30 -12.07 -0.80 -6.33
N GLU A 31 -12.86 0.17 -5.87
CA GLU A 31 -13.16 1.37 -6.64
C GLU A 31 -11.89 2.23 -6.75
N ILE A 32 -11.52 2.61 -7.97
CA ILE A 32 -10.40 3.52 -8.21
C ILE A 32 -10.92 4.95 -8.06
N PRO A 33 -10.38 5.76 -7.13
CA PRO A 33 -10.74 7.16 -7.02
C PRO A 33 -10.51 7.91 -8.34
N VAL A 34 -11.39 8.86 -8.69
CA VAL A 34 -11.31 9.59 -9.96
C VAL A 34 -9.96 10.29 -10.16
N ASP A 35 -9.34 10.75 -9.08
CA ASP A 35 -8.02 11.39 -9.07
C ASP A 35 -6.84 10.40 -9.18
N GLU A 36 -7.12 9.11 -9.17
CA GLU A 36 -6.16 8.01 -9.32
C GLU A 36 -6.28 7.30 -10.68
N VAL A 37 -7.34 7.56 -11.47
CA VAL A 37 -7.55 6.98 -12.82
C VAL A 37 -6.52 7.50 -13.82
N ASN A 38 -6.28 8.81 -13.84
CA ASN A 38 -5.31 9.47 -14.71
C ASN A 38 -4.23 10.12 -13.85
N LEU A 39 -3.16 9.39 -13.57
CA LEU A 39 -1.99 9.94 -12.88
C LEU A 39 -1.34 11.00 -13.76
N ALA A 40 -1.13 12.20 -13.20
CA ALA A 40 -0.43 13.26 -13.91
C ALA A 40 1.09 12.97 -14.02
N GLU A 41 1.77 13.71 -14.89
CA GLU A 41 3.23 13.62 -15.00
C GLU A 41 3.90 13.94 -13.65
N GLY A 42 4.68 12.99 -13.13
CA GLY A 42 5.29 13.08 -11.80
C GLY A 42 4.45 12.51 -10.66
N GLU A 43 3.26 11.96 -10.91
CA GLU A 43 2.47 11.20 -9.94
C GLU A 43 2.70 9.68 -10.11
N MET A 44 2.71 8.95 -9.01
CA MET A 44 2.89 7.49 -9.00
C MET A 44 2.08 6.86 -7.88
N GLN A 45 1.44 5.71 -8.12
CA GLN A 45 0.87 4.87 -7.07
C GLN A 45 1.94 3.92 -6.53
N VAL A 46 2.07 3.84 -5.20
CA VAL A 46 2.94 2.88 -4.52
C VAL A 46 2.12 1.95 -3.62
N PRO A 47 2.43 0.64 -3.58
CA PRO A 47 1.79 -0.27 -2.64
C PRO A 47 2.25 0.03 -1.20
N VAL A 48 1.28 0.06 -0.29
CA VAL A 48 1.48 0.22 1.15
C VAL A 48 0.98 -1.04 1.85
N ALA A 49 1.81 -1.59 2.74
CA ALA A 49 1.45 -2.75 3.55
C ALA A 49 1.77 -2.48 5.02
N HIS A 50 0.95 -3.05 5.91
CA HIS A 50 1.23 -2.99 7.35
C HIS A 50 2.10 -4.17 7.79
N PHE A 51 3.00 -3.96 8.74
CA PHE A 51 3.84 -5.01 9.30
C PHE A 51 4.06 -4.86 10.79
N HIS A 52 4.38 -5.95 11.49
CA HIS A 52 4.65 -5.93 12.94
C HIS A 52 6.06 -6.43 13.25
N LYS A 53 6.93 -5.54 13.76
CA LYS A 53 8.36 -5.76 14.09
C LYS A 53 9.25 -6.12 12.89
N GLU A 54 8.82 -7.06 12.06
CA GLU A 54 9.54 -7.56 10.89
C GLU A 54 8.74 -7.33 9.61
N VAL A 55 9.42 -6.91 8.54
CA VAL A 55 8.80 -6.54 7.24
C VAL A 55 8.06 -7.68 6.54
N PHE A 56 8.34 -8.92 6.92
CA PHE A 56 7.65 -10.11 6.42
C PHE A 56 6.41 -10.46 7.25
N SER A 57 6.30 -9.93 8.47
CA SER A 57 5.16 -10.11 9.37
C SER A 57 4.05 -9.11 9.03
N THR A 58 3.55 -9.22 7.80
CA THR A 58 2.53 -8.29 7.26
C THR A 58 1.13 -8.62 7.76
N PHE A 59 0.31 -7.62 8.05
CA PHE A 59 -1.08 -7.79 8.49
C PHE A 59 -1.98 -6.68 7.92
N GLY A 60 -3.28 -6.78 8.22
CA GLY A 60 -4.25 -5.77 7.78
C GLY A 60 -4.50 -5.81 6.27
N ILE A 61 -5.06 -4.73 5.76
CA ILE A 61 -5.48 -4.60 4.37
C ILE A 61 -4.46 -3.70 3.67
N PRO A 62 -3.61 -4.21 2.76
CA PRO A 62 -2.68 -3.36 2.02
C PRO A 62 -3.47 -2.48 1.03
N PHE A 63 -2.94 -1.32 0.66
CA PHE A 63 -3.62 -0.35 -0.23
C PHE A 63 -2.62 0.39 -1.13
N PHE A 64 -3.11 0.99 -2.22
CA PHE A 64 -2.31 1.89 -3.04
C PHE A 64 -2.34 3.32 -2.49
N PHE A 65 -1.19 3.99 -2.48
CA PHE A 65 -1.06 5.37 -2.09
C PHE A 65 -0.39 6.19 -3.19
N LYS A 66 -1.03 7.29 -3.60
CA LYS A 66 -0.49 8.20 -4.60
C LYS A 66 0.59 9.11 -3.99
N ILE A 67 1.79 9.11 -4.58
CA ILE A 67 2.86 10.05 -4.28
C ILE A 67 3.01 11.04 -5.43
N LYS A 68 3.34 12.29 -5.13
CA LYS A 68 3.59 13.32 -6.15
C LYS A 68 5.04 13.79 -6.08
N HIS A 69 5.70 13.91 -7.22
CA HIS A 69 7.05 14.45 -7.31
C HIS A 69 7.09 15.90 -6.80
N GLY A 70 8.05 16.21 -5.94
CA GLY A 70 8.17 17.54 -5.32
C GLY A 70 7.16 17.83 -4.19
N GLU A 71 6.30 16.87 -3.80
CA GLU A 71 5.40 17.06 -2.66
C GLU A 71 6.18 17.16 -1.34
N PRO A 72 5.98 18.23 -0.56
CA PRO A 72 6.57 18.33 0.77
C PRO A 72 6.10 17.18 1.66
N PHE A 73 7.04 16.58 2.39
CA PHE A 73 6.76 15.47 3.30
C PHE A 73 5.58 15.71 4.28
N PRO A 74 5.42 16.90 4.90
CA PRO A 74 4.26 17.16 5.77
C PRO A 74 2.91 17.01 5.05
N LYS A 75 2.79 17.51 3.81
CA LYS A 75 1.56 17.38 3.03
C LYS A 75 1.26 15.92 2.66
N MET A 76 2.31 15.17 2.30
CA MET A 76 2.19 13.74 2.02
C MET A 76 1.76 12.96 3.29
N LYS A 77 2.37 13.28 4.44
CA LYS A 77 2.04 12.71 5.76
C LYS A 77 0.57 12.94 6.10
N ASP A 78 0.05 14.15 5.94
CA ASP A 78 -1.35 14.47 6.27
C ASP A 78 -2.34 13.66 5.43
N ARG A 79 -2.04 13.48 4.13
CA ARG A 79 -2.84 12.63 3.24
C ARG A 79 -2.79 11.17 3.65
N LEU A 80 -1.62 10.67 4.02
CA LEU A 80 -1.45 9.29 4.48
C LEU A 80 -2.18 9.06 5.80
N LEU A 81 -2.07 9.98 6.76
CA LEU A 81 -2.79 9.97 8.02
C LEU A 81 -4.30 9.92 7.81
N LYS A 82 -4.83 10.80 6.96
CA LYS A 82 -6.25 10.84 6.63
C LYS A 82 -6.73 9.53 5.98
N LYS A 83 -5.91 8.90 5.13
CA LYS A 83 -6.23 7.60 4.51
C LYS A 83 -6.17 6.44 5.52
N LEU A 84 -5.27 6.51 6.51
CA LEU A 84 -5.13 5.51 7.56
C LEU A 84 -6.16 5.67 8.71
N GLY A 85 -6.72 6.87 8.90
CA GLY A 85 -7.62 7.16 10.01
C GLY A 85 -6.96 7.13 11.39
N VAL A 86 -5.62 7.24 11.46
CA VAL A 86 -4.84 7.17 12.70
C VAL A 86 -4.48 8.57 13.23
N GLN A 87 -4.26 8.70 14.52
CA GLN A 87 -3.85 9.96 15.13
C GLN A 87 -2.36 10.25 14.89
N GLU A 88 -1.98 11.52 14.83
CA GLU A 88 -0.61 11.94 14.58
C GLU A 88 0.41 11.38 15.61
N LYS A 89 0.00 11.29 16.88
CA LYS A 89 0.79 10.71 17.98
C LYS A 89 1.14 9.24 17.75
N GLU A 90 0.29 8.51 17.05
CA GLU A 90 0.56 7.11 16.69
C GLU A 90 1.49 7.05 15.48
N PHE A 91 1.36 7.99 14.55
CA PHE A 91 2.12 8.06 13.31
C PHE A 91 3.60 8.41 13.49
N GLU A 92 3.98 9.19 14.49
CA GLU A 92 5.41 9.44 14.77
C GLU A 92 6.20 8.16 15.07
N LYS A 93 5.52 7.10 15.54
CA LYS A 93 6.10 5.78 15.73
C LYS A 93 6.12 4.94 14.44
N LEU A 94 5.38 5.38 13.41
CA LEU A 94 5.14 4.64 12.16
C LEU A 94 6.22 4.84 11.10
N LEU A 95 6.76 6.06 10.95
CA LEU A 95 7.55 6.38 9.76
C LEU A 95 9.04 6.01 9.89
N ARG A 96 9.32 4.71 10.01
CA ARG A 96 10.69 4.22 10.16
C ARG A 96 10.99 2.99 9.30
N THR A 97 10.85 3.07 7.98
CA THR A 97 11.51 2.12 7.06
C THR A 97 11.62 2.66 5.63
N ARG A 98 12.85 2.73 5.10
CA ARG A 98 13.14 2.83 3.66
C ARG A 98 13.65 1.47 3.21
N SER A 99 12.81 0.64 2.61
CA SER A 99 13.30 -0.60 1.99
C SER A 99 13.86 -0.28 0.61
N ARG A 100 15.19 -0.23 0.50
CA ARG A 100 15.90 -0.36 -0.78
C ARG A 100 16.20 -1.84 -0.96
N ASN A 101 15.35 -2.57 -1.70
CA ASN A 101 15.76 -3.80 -2.35
C ASN A 101 14.96 -4.01 -3.64
N ILE A 102 15.70 -3.91 -4.76
CA ILE A 102 15.46 -4.54 -6.07
C ILE A 102 14.03 -4.41 -6.62
N GLY A 103 13.77 -3.34 -7.38
CA GLY A 103 12.68 -3.30 -8.38
C GLY A 103 11.29 -2.83 -7.95
N GLN A 104 10.93 -2.83 -6.65
CA GLN A 104 9.63 -2.32 -6.19
C GLN A 104 9.76 -1.37 -5.00
N ARG A 105 9.20 -0.16 -5.14
CA ARG A 105 9.11 0.83 -4.06
C ARG A 105 7.94 0.46 -3.15
N PHE A 106 8.23 0.07 -1.91
CA PHE A 106 7.20 -0.22 -0.90
C PHE A 106 7.24 0.82 0.22
N CYS A 107 6.07 1.27 0.65
CA CYS A 107 5.93 1.99 1.91
C CYS A 107 5.45 0.99 2.98
N GLU A 108 6.24 0.80 4.02
CA GLU A 108 5.96 -0.15 5.09
C GLU A 108 5.45 0.63 6.31
N CYS A 109 4.29 0.23 6.86
CA CYS A 109 3.61 0.95 7.95
C CYS A 109 3.49 0.05 9.20
N PRO A 110 4.19 0.34 10.32
CA PRO A 110 4.19 -0.53 11.48
C PRO A 110 3.02 -0.27 12.44
N VAL A 111 1.81 -0.75 12.14
CA VAL A 111 0.65 -0.53 13.01
C VAL A 111 0.70 -1.49 14.23
N ARG A 112 0.19 -1.06 15.39
CA ARG A 112 0.03 -1.93 16.57
C ARG A 112 -1.24 -2.75 16.34
N LYS A 113 -1.16 -4.09 16.41
CA LYS A 113 -2.38 -4.91 16.44
C LYS A 113 -3.22 -4.45 17.63
N GLU A 114 -4.41 -3.90 17.38
CA GLU A 114 -5.41 -3.80 18.44
C GLU A 114 -5.73 -5.22 18.90
N LYS A 115 -5.62 -5.44 20.21
CA LYS A 115 -5.95 -6.72 20.82
C LYS A 115 -7.47 -6.87 20.74
N GLY A 116 -7.94 -7.76 19.88
CA GLY A 116 -9.22 -8.43 20.09
C GLY A 116 -9.13 -9.37 21.29
#